data_AF-A0A3A0AUI4-F1
#
_entry.id   AF-A0A3A0AUI4-F1
#
_cell.length_a   1.000
_cell.length_b   1.000
_cell.length_c   1.000
_cell.angle_alpha   90.00
_cell.angle_beta   90.00
_cell.angle_gamma   90.00
#
_symmetry.space_group_name_H-M   'P 1'
#
loop_
_entity.id
_entity.type
_entity.pdbx_description
1 polymer ?
#
loop_
_entity_poly.entity_id
_entity_poly.type
_entity_poly.pdbx_seq_one_letter_code
_entity_poly.pdbx_strand_id
1 'polypeptide(L)'
;MFVSISPALIKTLTLDMGAATGSLILAATLAGLAAAGALLNLLPERPRAAILAGATVTILAGLLGQLFNQILSDLFSTKTARAVYARGALLPTAAGVLFAASTVIAYFWRSGSAWLRRRYGRLDSSGRRAVRGTGYSVLGLILLVLPWVLGTYLSEVMNNVGLYILMALGLNMAVGLAGLLDLGYVANFAVGAYVMGLLTST
;
A
#
# COMPACT_ATOMS: atom_id res chain seq x y z
N MET A 1 12.52 29.92 -16.52
CA MET A 1 13.01 28.57 -16.91
C MET A 1 11.80 27.65 -16.93
N PHE A 2 11.13 27.51 -18.07
CA PHE A 2 9.95 26.65 -18.18
C PHE A 2 10.44 25.21 -18.12
N VAL A 3 10.06 24.49 -17.07
CA VAL A 3 10.29 23.05 -16.95
C VAL A 3 9.77 22.41 -18.24
N SER A 4 10.67 21.81 -19.01
CA SER A 4 10.35 21.10 -20.25
C SER A 4 9.40 19.96 -19.91
N ILE A 5 8.10 20.23 -20.07
CA ILE A 5 7.05 19.23 -19.91
C ILE A 5 7.38 18.13 -20.92
N SER A 6 7.70 16.93 -20.41
CA SER A 6 8.08 15.84 -21.30
C SER A 6 6.91 15.50 -22.22
N PRO A 7 7.14 15.22 -23.51
CA PRO A 7 6.08 14.80 -24.43
C PRO A 7 5.31 13.58 -23.94
N ALA A 8 5.97 12.72 -23.15
CA ALA A 8 5.36 11.58 -22.49
C ALA A 8 4.33 12.02 -21.42
N LEU A 9 4.62 13.05 -20.63
CA LEU A 9 3.67 13.56 -19.63
C LEU A 9 2.38 14.09 -20.27
N ILE A 10 2.52 14.81 -21.39
CA ILE A 10 1.38 15.31 -22.16
C ILE A 10 0.58 14.13 -22.71
N LYS A 11 1.23 13.11 -23.26
CA LYS A 11 0.57 11.92 -23.81
C LYS A 11 -0.22 11.15 -22.74
N THR A 12 0.34 11.00 -21.53
CA THR A 12 -0.32 10.36 -20.39
C THR A 12 -1.49 11.19 -19.87
N LEU A 13 -1.32 12.51 -19.71
CA LEU A 13 -2.38 13.42 -19.27
C LEU A 13 -3.51 13.55 -20.30
N THR A 14 -3.19 13.36 -21.57
CA THR A 14 -4.17 13.42 -22.66
C THR A 14 -4.79 12.08 -23.00
N LEU A 15 -4.44 11.02 -22.26
CA LEU A 15 -4.91 9.66 -22.44
C LEU A 15 -4.72 9.16 -23.89
N ASP A 16 -3.67 9.64 -24.57
CA ASP A 16 -3.42 9.37 -25.99
C ASP A 16 -4.48 9.93 -26.97
N MET A 17 -5.45 10.74 -26.51
CA MET A 17 -6.60 11.24 -27.29
C MET A 17 -6.49 12.73 -27.67
N GLY A 18 -5.32 13.35 -27.47
CA GLY A 18 -5.03 14.76 -27.81
C GLY A 18 -5.34 15.76 -26.68
N ALA A 19 -4.69 16.94 -26.72
CA ALA A 19 -4.71 17.94 -25.64
C ALA A 19 -6.10 18.42 -25.23
N ALA A 20 -6.97 18.72 -26.20
CA ALA A 20 -8.32 19.18 -25.95
C ALA A 20 -9.22 18.07 -25.38
N THR A 21 -9.21 16.88 -25.99
CA THR A 21 -10.07 15.75 -25.58
C THR A 21 -9.68 15.21 -24.21
N GLY A 22 -8.37 15.07 -23.96
CA GLY A 22 -7.87 14.57 -22.69
C GLY A 22 -8.09 15.53 -21.53
N SER A 23 -7.95 16.84 -21.74
CA SER A 23 -8.28 17.84 -20.71
C SER A 23 -9.77 17.88 -20.41
N LEU A 24 -10.65 17.70 -21.40
CA LEU A 24 -12.10 17.58 -21.20
C LEU A 24 -12.48 16.34 -20.39
N ILE A 25 -11.87 15.19 -20.67
CA ILE A 25 -12.11 13.95 -19.89
C ILE A 25 -11.62 14.11 -18.45
N LEU A 26 -10.44 14.72 -18.24
CA LEU A 26 -9.94 15.04 -16.90
C LEU A 26 -10.87 16.00 -16.15
N ALA A 27 -11.31 17.07 -16.81
CA ALA A 27 -12.26 18.01 -16.22
C ALA A 27 -13.59 17.33 -15.87
N ALA A 28 -14.11 16.46 -16.75
CA ALA A 28 -15.34 15.71 -16.52
C ALA A 28 -15.21 14.69 -15.36
N THR A 29 -14.08 13.99 -15.27
CA THR A 29 -13.83 13.04 -14.16
C THR A 29 -13.66 13.75 -12.83
N LEU A 30 -12.94 14.88 -12.80
CA LEU A 30 -12.82 15.73 -11.61
C LEU A 30 -14.15 16.33 -11.21
N ALA A 31 -14.94 16.83 -12.17
CA ALA A 31 -16.29 17.33 -11.91
C ALA A 31 -17.21 16.22 -11.37
N GLY A 32 -17.13 15.01 -11.92
CA GLY A 32 -17.86 13.85 -11.42
C GLY A 32 -17.48 13.46 -10.00
N LEU A 33 -16.17 13.45 -9.68
CA LEU A 33 -15.68 13.22 -8.32
C LEU A 33 -16.12 14.31 -7.34
N ALA A 34 -16.08 15.59 -7.76
CA ALA A 34 -16.54 16.71 -6.96
C ALA A 34 -18.06 16.63 -6.69
N ALA A 35 -18.85 16.27 -7.71
CA ALA A 35 -20.29 16.05 -7.58
C ALA A 35 -20.59 14.87 -6.63
N ALA A 36 -19.85 13.77 -6.74
CA ALA A 36 -19.97 12.64 -5.81
C ALA A 36 -19.63 13.06 -4.37
N GLY A 37 -18.56 13.84 -4.17
CA GLY A 37 -18.21 14.41 -2.86
C GLY A 37 -19.28 15.35 -2.30
N ALA A 38 -19.90 16.17 -3.15
CA ALA A 38 -21.01 17.05 -2.77
C ALA A 38 -22.25 16.26 -2.36
N LEU A 39 -22.60 15.20 -3.10
CA LEU A 39 -23.70 14.30 -2.75
C LEU A 39 -23.45 13.60 -1.40
N LEU A 40 -22.21 13.21 -1.10
CA LEU A 40 -21.86 12.63 0.20
C LEU A 40 -22.05 13.60 1.38
N ASN A 41 -21.98 14.91 1.15
CA ASN A 41 -22.23 15.91 2.20
C ASN A 41 -23.73 16.11 2.48
N LEU A 42 -24.61 15.70 1.57
CA LEU A 42 -26.06 15.68 1.79
C LEU A 42 -26.52 14.48 2.64
N LEU A 43 -25.67 13.46 2.77
CA LEU A 43 -26.00 12.27 3.57
C LEU A 43 -25.86 12.54 5.08
N PRO A 44 -26.71 11.91 5.91
CA PRO A 44 -26.60 12.02 7.36
C PRO A 44 -25.24 11.52 7.87
N GLU A 45 -24.80 12.06 9.02
CA GLU A 45 -23.48 11.81 9.64
C GLU A 45 -23.09 10.32 9.71
N ARG A 46 -24.06 9.41 9.86
CA ARG A 46 -23.85 7.97 10.01
C ARG A 46 -23.39 7.29 8.70
N PRO A 47 -24.18 7.28 7.61
CA PRO A 47 -23.73 6.68 6.35
C PRO A 47 -22.55 7.43 5.73
N ARG A 48 -22.49 8.77 5.85
CA ARG A 48 -21.36 9.56 5.33
C ARG A 48 -20.02 9.06 5.86
N ALA A 49 -19.90 8.89 7.19
CA ALA A 49 -18.67 8.41 7.79
C ALA A 49 -18.36 6.94 7.46
N ALA A 50 -19.37 6.09 7.29
CA ALA A 50 -19.17 4.70 6.90
C ALA A 50 -18.68 4.57 5.45
N ILE A 51 -19.24 5.39 4.54
CA ILE A 51 -18.84 5.46 3.14
C ILE A 51 -17.42 6.02 3.02
N LEU A 52 -17.11 7.11 3.74
CA LEU A 52 -15.76 7.67 3.78
C LEU A 52 -14.75 6.67 4.34
N ALA A 53 -15.07 5.98 5.43
CA ALA A 53 -14.21 4.94 5.98
C ALA A 53 -13.97 3.80 4.98
N GLY A 54 -15.01 3.32 4.28
CA GLY A 54 -14.86 2.30 3.25
C GLY A 54 -14.04 2.78 2.04
N ALA A 55 -14.23 4.04 1.62
CA ALA A 55 -13.43 4.66 0.56
C ALA A 55 -11.96 4.75 0.97
N THR A 56 -11.68 5.21 2.20
CA THR A 56 -10.33 5.27 2.75
C THR A 56 -9.68 3.89 2.78
N VAL A 57 -10.39 2.87 3.26
CA VAL A 57 -9.89 1.49 3.30
C VAL A 57 -9.59 0.96 1.90
N THR A 58 -10.49 1.21 0.94
CA THR A 58 -10.34 0.71 -0.43
C THR A 58 -9.18 1.41 -1.15
N ILE A 59 -9.02 2.71 -0.96
CA ILE A 59 -7.90 3.48 -1.51
C ILE A 59 -6.59 3.02 -0.90
N LEU A 60 -6.51 2.88 0.42
CA LEU A 60 -5.32 2.36 1.10
C LEU A 60 -4.99 0.94 0.64
N ALA A 61 -5.99 0.08 0.45
CA ALA A 61 -5.82 -1.27 -0.08
C ALA A 61 -5.32 -1.29 -1.52
N GLY A 62 -5.72 -0.32 -2.35
CA GLY A 62 -5.19 -0.15 -3.70
C GLY A 62 -3.75 0.37 -3.71
N LEU A 63 -3.46 1.40 -2.91
CA LEU A 63 -2.12 2.01 -2.82
C LEU A 63 -1.08 1.03 -2.30
N LEU A 64 -1.43 0.25 -1.29
CA LEU A 64 -0.59 -0.80 -0.73
C LEU A 64 -0.80 -2.13 -1.45
N GLY A 65 -1.35 -2.12 -2.66
CA GLY A 65 -1.75 -3.33 -3.37
C GLY A 65 -0.59 -4.27 -3.65
N GLN A 66 0.64 -3.75 -3.83
CA GLN A 66 1.83 -4.58 -3.93
C GLN A 66 2.12 -5.34 -2.62
N LEU A 67 2.03 -4.66 -1.47
CA LEU A 67 2.20 -5.29 -0.15
C LEU A 67 1.11 -6.32 0.11
N PHE A 68 -0.15 -5.94 -0.13
CA PHE A 68 -1.28 -6.82 0.13
C PHE A 68 -1.31 -8.02 -0.80
N ASN A 69 -0.91 -7.86 -2.06
CA ASN A 69 -0.78 -8.98 -2.99
C ASN A 69 0.28 -9.99 -2.50
N GLN A 70 1.45 -9.51 -2.04
CA GLN A 70 2.50 -10.36 -1.50
C GLN A 70 2.04 -11.11 -0.24
N ILE A 71 1.46 -10.38 0.72
CA ILE A 71 0.89 -10.94 1.94
C ILE A 71 -0.17 -12.01 1.61
N LEU A 72 -1.06 -11.71 0.65
CA LEU A 72 -2.14 -12.62 0.27
C LEU A 72 -1.61 -13.87 -0.47
N SER A 73 -0.52 -13.75 -1.23
CA SER A 73 0.14 -14.89 -1.87
C SER A 73 0.95 -15.75 -0.90
N ASP A 74 1.47 -15.16 0.18
CA ASP A 74 2.23 -15.88 1.21
C ASP A 74 1.29 -16.61 2.18
N LEU A 75 0.17 -15.99 2.57
CA LEU A 75 -0.83 -16.58 3.47
C LEU A 75 -1.80 -17.55 2.78
N PHE A 76 -2.12 -17.32 1.52
CA PHE A 76 -3.08 -18.12 0.75
C PHE A 76 -2.45 -18.61 -0.57
N SER A 77 -3.27 -19.02 -1.53
CA SER A 77 -2.77 -19.47 -2.84
C SER A 77 -2.57 -18.29 -3.79
N THR A 78 -1.61 -18.41 -4.71
CA THR A 78 -1.40 -17.43 -5.80
C THR A 78 -2.66 -17.20 -6.65
N LYS A 79 -3.56 -18.18 -6.74
CA LYS A 79 -4.86 -18.04 -7.42
C LYS A 79 -5.80 -17.06 -6.72
N THR A 80 -5.90 -17.12 -5.39
CA THR A 80 -6.75 -16.20 -4.61
C THR A 80 -6.15 -14.80 -4.59
N ALA A 81 -4.83 -14.68 -4.53
CA ALA A 81 -4.16 -13.38 -4.62
C ALA A 81 -4.45 -12.68 -5.96
N ARG A 82 -4.33 -13.40 -7.08
CA ARG A 82 -4.62 -12.89 -8.43
C ARG A 82 -6.08 -12.52 -8.66
N ALA A 83 -7.02 -13.11 -7.91
CA ALA A 83 -8.43 -12.75 -7.99
C ALA A 83 -8.72 -11.37 -7.36
N VAL A 84 -7.86 -10.92 -6.43
CA VAL A 84 -8.01 -9.64 -5.71
C VAL A 84 -7.08 -8.57 -6.29
N TYR A 85 -5.84 -8.93 -6.62
CA TYR A 85 -4.81 -8.04 -7.13
C TYR A 85 -4.20 -8.56 -8.44
N ALA A 86 -4.15 -7.71 -9.47
CA ALA A 86 -3.47 -7.98 -10.73
C ALA A 86 -2.36 -6.94 -10.95
N ARG A 87 -1.11 -7.41 -11.12
CA ARG A 87 0.07 -6.52 -11.26
C ARG A 87 0.20 -5.51 -10.11
N GLY A 88 -0.20 -5.89 -8.90
CA GLY A 88 -0.19 -5.01 -7.72
C GLY A 88 -1.32 -3.99 -7.67
N ALA A 89 -2.19 -3.92 -8.69
CA ALA A 89 -3.40 -3.09 -8.68
C ALA A 89 -4.61 -3.90 -8.22
N LEU A 90 -5.46 -3.29 -7.39
CA LEU A 90 -6.71 -3.89 -6.93
C LEU A 90 -7.68 -4.00 -8.11
N LEU A 91 -8.22 -5.20 -8.38
CA LEU A 91 -9.19 -5.36 -9.47
C LEU A 91 -10.47 -4.54 -9.19
N PRO A 92 -11.14 -3.97 -10.20
CA PRO A 92 -12.35 -3.18 -9.99
C PRO A 92 -13.48 -3.95 -9.26
N THR A 93 -13.61 -5.24 -9.53
CA THR A 93 -14.58 -6.13 -8.86
C THR A 93 -14.23 -6.34 -7.40
N ALA A 94 -12.97 -6.63 -7.10
CA ALA A 94 -12.46 -6.77 -5.75
C ALA A 94 -12.56 -5.47 -4.95
N ALA A 95 -12.29 -4.32 -5.60
CA ALA A 95 -12.43 -2.99 -5.03
C ALA A 95 -13.89 -2.71 -4.64
N GLY A 96 -14.86 -3.03 -5.51
CA GLY A 96 -16.29 -2.87 -5.21
C GLY A 96 -16.74 -3.72 -4.01
N VAL A 97 -16.31 -4.98 -3.95
CA VAL A 97 -16.61 -5.88 -2.83
C VAL A 97 -15.98 -5.39 -1.53
N LEU A 98 -14.69 -5.01 -1.57
CA LEU A 98 -13.97 -4.48 -0.42
C LEU A 98 -14.61 -3.19 0.11
N PHE A 99 -14.99 -2.29 -0.78
CA PHE A 99 -15.68 -1.05 -0.45
C PHE A 99 -17.03 -1.32 0.23
N ALA A 100 -17.87 -2.16 -0.37
CA ALA A 100 -19.17 -2.50 0.21
C ALA A 100 -19.02 -3.16 1.59
N ALA A 101 -18.12 -4.15 1.71
CA ALA A 101 -17.87 -4.84 2.97
C ALA A 101 -17.33 -3.89 4.04
N SER A 102 -16.32 -3.07 3.71
CA SER A 102 -15.72 -2.12 4.66
C SER A 102 -16.69 -1.02 5.08
N THR A 103 -17.56 -0.53 4.19
CA THR A 103 -18.63 0.42 4.52
C THR A 103 -19.66 -0.20 5.44
N VAL A 104 -20.11 -1.43 5.17
CA VAL A 104 -21.07 -2.14 6.05
C VAL A 104 -20.45 -2.38 7.43
N ILE A 105 -19.21 -2.88 7.48
CA ILE A 105 -18.48 -3.08 8.74
C ILE A 105 -18.33 -1.76 9.49
N ALA A 106 -17.90 -0.68 8.84
CA ALA A 106 -17.75 0.63 9.46
C ALA A 106 -19.08 1.18 10.00
N TYR A 107 -20.18 0.98 9.27
CA TYR A 107 -21.52 1.37 9.70
C TYR A 107 -21.93 0.63 11.00
N PHE A 108 -21.78 -0.69 11.03
CA PHE A 108 -22.10 -1.51 12.20
C PHE A 108 -21.14 -1.29 13.37
N TRP A 109 -19.83 -1.13 13.11
CA TRP A 109 -18.82 -0.89 14.13
C TRP A 109 -19.06 0.43 14.85
N ARG A 110 -19.52 1.47 14.14
CA ARG A 110 -19.86 2.76 14.75
C ARG A 110 -21.11 2.68 15.63
N SER A 111 -22.09 1.85 15.26
CA SER A 111 -23.27 1.56 16.08
C SER A 111 -22.94 0.71 17.32
N GLY A 112 -22.16 -0.37 17.14
CA GLY A 112 -21.73 -1.27 18.21
C GLY A 112 -20.75 -0.60 19.19
N SER A 113 -19.83 0.24 18.71
CA SER A 113 -18.90 0.97 19.58
C SER A 113 -19.60 1.96 20.51
N ALA A 114 -20.76 2.49 20.14
CA ALA A 114 -21.57 3.31 21.04
C ALA A 114 -22.18 2.48 22.18
N TRP A 115 -22.56 1.22 21.90
CA TRP A 115 -23.02 0.27 22.93
C TRP A 115 -21.87 -0.17 23.85
N LEU A 116 -20.69 -0.50 23.29
CA LEU A 116 -19.50 -0.81 24.08
C LEU A 116 -19.06 0.39 24.94
N ARG A 117 -19.00 1.62 24.40
CA ARG A 117 -18.63 2.83 25.16
C ARG A 117 -19.60 3.13 26.31
N ARG A 118 -20.91 2.91 26.12
CA ARG A 118 -21.90 3.03 27.21
C ARG A 118 -21.72 1.96 28.28
N ARG A 119 -21.33 0.73 27.90
CA ARG A 119 -20.98 -0.35 28.83
C ARG A 119 -19.67 -0.05 29.58
N TYR A 120 -18.68 0.56 28.91
CA TYR A 120 -17.43 1.04 29.52
C TYR A 120 -17.60 2.17 30.52
N GLY A 121 -18.51 3.10 30.26
CA GLY A 121 -18.80 4.20 31.19
C GLY A 121 -19.41 3.74 32.51
N ARG A 122 -20.04 2.55 32.53
CA ARG A 122 -20.70 1.95 33.70
C ARG A 122 -19.82 0.96 34.47
N LEU A 123 -18.60 0.67 34.00
CA LEU A 123 -17.67 -0.23 34.67
C LEU A 123 -16.83 0.52 35.72
N ASP A 124 -16.71 -0.07 36.90
CA ASP A 124 -15.86 0.39 38.00
C ASP A 124 -14.37 0.46 37.58
N SER A 125 -13.57 1.20 38.35
CA SER A 125 -12.12 1.42 38.17
C SER A 125 -11.30 0.14 37.89
N SER A 126 -11.71 -1.00 38.44
CA SER A 126 -11.11 -2.32 38.19
C SER A 126 -11.48 -2.92 36.82
N GLY A 127 -12.71 -2.70 36.34
CA GLY A 127 -13.16 -3.15 35.01
C GLY A 127 -12.49 -2.38 33.86
N ARG A 128 -12.13 -1.10 34.07
CA ARG A 128 -11.35 -0.33 33.08
C ARG A 128 -9.94 -0.87 32.90
N ARG A 129 -9.29 -1.37 33.97
CA ARG A 129 -7.97 -1.99 33.89
C ARG A 129 -8.01 -3.32 33.17
N ALA A 130 -9.00 -4.18 33.45
CA ALA A 130 -9.15 -5.47 32.79
C ALA A 130 -9.28 -5.33 31.27
N VAL A 131 -10.09 -4.38 30.81
CA VAL A 131 -10.26 -4.16 29.37
C VAL A 131 -9.03 -3.55 28.72
N ARG A 132 -8.37 -2.59 29.37
CA ARG A 132 -7.09 -2.08 28.87
C ARG A 132 -6.09 -3.22 28.75
N GLY A 133 -6.06 -4.11 29.75
CA GLY A 133 -5.31 -5.36 29.72
C GLY A 133 -5.64 -6.21 28.49
N THR A 134 -6.92 -6.53 28.26
CA THR A 134 -7.36 -7.29 27.08
C THR A 134 -6.97 -6.60 25.78
N GLY A 135 -7.12 -5.27 25.69
CA GLY A 135 -6.72 -4.48 24.52
C GLY A 135 -5.21 -4.57 24.25
N TYR A 136 -4.39 -4.43 25.28
CA TYR A 136 -2.94 -4.60 25.17
C TYR A 136 -2.54 -6.04 24.86
N SER A 137 -3.24 -7.05 25.41
CA SER A 137 -3.01 -8.46 25.09
C SER A 137 -3.31 -8.76 23.62
N VAL A 138 -4.43 -8.25 23.09
CA VAL A 138 -4.77 -8.39 21.66
C VAL A 138 -3.73 -7.68 20.79
N LEU A 139 -3.34 -6.46 21.16
CA LEU A 139 -2.29 -5.73 20.43
C LEU A 139 -0.95 -6.47 20.45
N GLY A 140 -0.56 -7.02 21.60
CA GLY A 140 0.65 -7.82 21.75
C GLY A 140 0.62 -9.08 20.90
N LEU A 141 -0.53 -9.76 20.83
CA LEU A 141 -0.70 -10.95 20.01
C LEU A 141 -0.63 -10.63 18.50
N ILE A 142 -1.22 -9.51 18.07
CA ILE A 142 -1.09 -9.02 16.69
C ILE A 142 0.38 -8.73 16.38
N LEU A 143 1.10 -8.04 17.27
CA LEU A 143 2.52 -7.72 17.08
C LEU A 143 3.42 -8.97 17.00
N LEU A 144 3.07 -10.06 17.69
CA LEU A 144 3.80 -11.33 17.62
C LEU A 144 3.60 -12.07 16.28
N VAL A 145 2.41 -11.99 15.68
CA VAL A 145 2.09 -12.64 14.39
C VAL A 145 2.58 -11.81 13.21
N LEU A 146 2.61 -10.47 13.36
CA LEU A 146 3.03 -9.53 12.32
C LEU A 146 4.38 -9.87 11.64
N PRO A 147 5.47 -10.23 12.33
CA PRO A 147 6.76 -10.55 11.69
C PRO A 147 6.72 -11.80 10.81
N TRP A 148 5.82 -12.76 11.08
CA TRP A 148 5.64 -13.92 10.18
C TRP A 148 4.96 -13.52 8.87
N VAL A 149 4.08 -12.51 8.91
CA VAL A 149 3.35 -12.04 7.74
C VAL A 149 4.19 -11.06 6.92
N LEU A 150 4.94 -10.17 7.57
CA LEU A 150 5.78 -9.18 6.90
C LEU A 150 7.20 -9.68 6.61
N GLY A 151 7.62 -10.81 7.18
CA GLY A 151 8.98 -11.32 7.14
C GLY A 151 9.53 -11.48 5.72
N THR A 152 8.79 -12.14 4.83
CA THR A 152 9.20 -12.36 3.44
C THR A 152 9.41 -11.04 2.68
N TYR A 153 8.46 -10.11 2.80
CA TYR A 153 8.54 -8.80 2.15
C TYR A 153 9.71 -7.98 2.70
N LEU A 154 9.86 -7.94 4.03
CA LEU A 154 10.95 -7.20 4.65
C LEU A 154 12.30 -7.79 4.26
N SER A 155 12.43 -9.11 4.19
CA SER A 155 13.64 -9.79 3.70
C SER A 155 13.95 -9.44 2.25
N GLU A 156 12.95 -9.42 1.37
CA GLU A 156 13.15 -9.04 -0.04
C GLU A 156 13.56 -7.57 -0.19
N VAL A 157 12.92 -6.66 0.54
CA VAL A 157 13.29 -5.24 0.56
C VAL A 157 14.70 -5.06 1.12
N MET A 158 15.04 -5.72 2.23
CA MET A 158 16.39 -5.66 2.82
C MET A 158 17.45 -6.22 1.89
N ASN A 159 17.14 -7.28 1.14
CA ASN A 159 18.05 -7.82 0.13
C ASN A 159 18.29 -6.81 -0.99
N ASN A 160 17.24 -6.20 -1.53
CA ASN A 160 17.35 -5.18 -2.58
C ASN A 160 18.11 -3.94 -2.09
N VAL A 161 17.80 -3.46 -0.89
CA VAL A 161 18.50 -2.32 -0.27
C VAL A 161 19.96 -2.67 -0.02
N GLY A 162 20.27 -3.84 0.52
CA GLY A 162 21.63 -4.32 0.75
C GLY A 162 22.42 -4.40 -0.56
N LEU A 163 21.83 -4.93 -1.62
CA LEU A 163 22.42 -4.97 -2.96
C LEU A 163 22.75 -3.56 -3.46
N TYR A 164 21.83 -2.61 -3.34
CA TYR A 164 22.08 -1.22 -3.75
C TYR A 164 23.12 -0.51 -2.87
N ILE A 165 23.17 -0.80 -1.57
CA ILE A 165 24.20 -0.28 -0.67
C ILE A 165 25.58 -0.82 -1.07
N LEU A 166 25.70 -2.13 -1.32
CA LEU A 166 26.94 -2.74 -1.80
C LEU A 166 27.36 -2.14 -3.16
N MET A 167 26.38 -1.87 -4.04
CA MET A 167 26.60 -1.15 -5.29
C MET A 167 27.13 0.27 -5.10
N ALA A 168 26.52 1.05 -4.23
CA ALA A 168 26.95 2.41 -3.94
C ALA A 168 28.33 2.45 -3.27
N LEU A 169 28.58 1.56 -2.31
CA LEU A 169 29.86 1.46 -1.61
C LEU A 169 31.00 1.08 -2.56
N GLY A 170 30.78 0.08 -3.41
CA GLY A 170 31.79 -0.36 -4.36
C GLY A 170 32.11 0.70 -5.42
N LEU A 171 31.11 1.45 -5.89
CA LEU A 171 31.33 2.61 -6.75
C LEU A 171 32.13 3.71 -6.03
N ASN A 172 31.78 4.04 -4.78
CA ASN A 172 32.48 5.06 -4.01
C ASN A 172 33.95 4.72 -3.76
N MET A 173 34.29 3.45 -3.52
CA MET A 173 35.69 3.02 -3.37
C MET A 173 36.48 3.07 -4.68
N ALA A 174 35.88 2.63 -5.79
CA ALA A 174 36.54 2.66 -7.10
C ALA A 174 36.82 4.09 -7.59
N VAL A 175 35.83 4.99 -7.45
CA VAL A 175 35.95 6.39 -7.87
C VAL A 175 36.83 7.19 -6.91
N GLY A 176 36.77 6.92 -5.60
CA GLY A 176 37.54 7.62 -4.58
C GLY A 176 39.06 7.40 -4.66
N LEU A 177 39.52 6.27 -5.21
CA LEU A 177 40.94 5.96 -5.38
C LEU A 177 41.50 6.36 -6.75
N ALA A 178 40.69 6.32 -7.82
CA ALA A 178 41.13 6.64 -9.18
C ALA A 178 40.82 8.08 -9.62
N GLY A 179 39.97 8.82 -8.88
CA GLY A 179 39.59 10.19 -9.20
C GLY A 179 38.71 10.36 -10.45
N LEU A 180 38.36 9.25 -11.11
CA LEU A 180 37.58 9.18 -12.35
C LEU A 180 36.49 8.10 -12.24
N LEU A 181 35.31 8.34 -12.84
CA LEU A 181 34.21 7.39 -12.88
C LEU A 181 34.57 6.21 -13.79
N ASP A 182 35.07 5.12 -13.21
CA ASP A 182 35.33 3.89 -13.96
C ASP A 182 34.14 2.91 -13.85
N LEU A 183 33.62 2.49 -15.00
CA LEU A 183 32.53 1.52 -15.15
C LEU A 183 32.94 0.09 -14.76
N GLY A 184 34.24 -0.16 -14.53
CA GLY A 184 34.79 -1.46 -14.12
C GLY A 184 34.17 -2.06 -12.85
N TYR A 185 33.55 -1.25 -11.99
CA TYR A 185 32.79 -1.74 -10.83
C TYR A 185 31.67 -2.72 -11.21
N VAL A 186 30.99 -2.48 -12.35
CA VAL A 186 29.89 -3.34 -12.82
C VAL A 186 30.39 -4.74 -13.20
N ALA A 187 31.61 -4.85 -13.73
CA ALA A 187 32.21 -6.14 -14.08
C ALA A 187 32.48 -6.99 -12.84
N ASN A 188 33.03 -6.38 -11.78
CA ASN A 188 33.28 -7.07 -10.51
C ASN A 188 31.98 -7.49 -9.81
N PHE A 189 30.94 -6.65 -9.86
CA PHE A 189 29.61 -7.00 -9.37
C PHE A 189 29.02 -8.19 -10.13
N ALA A 190 29.12 -8.21 -11.47
CA ALA A 190 28.61 -9.30 -12.31
C ALA A 190 29.32 -10.63 -12.04
N VAL A 191 30.66 -10.61 -11.87
CA VAL A 191 31.43 -11.82 -11.51
C VAL A 191 31.02 -12.33 -10.14
N GLY A 192 30.88 -11.45 -9.14
CA GLY A 192 30.42 -11.82 -7.80
C GLY A 192 29.02 -12.44 -7.80
N ALA A 193 28.08 -11.85 -8.56
CA ALA A 193 26.74 -12.38 -8.72
C ALA A 193 26.73 -13.77 -9.39
N TYR A 194 27.58 -13.99 -10.40
CA TYR A 194 27.73 -15.28 -11.07
C TYR A 194 28.28 -16.36 -10.13
N VAL A 195 29.33 -16.03 -9.36
CA VAL A 195 29.92 -16.97 -8.38
C VAL A 195 28.92 -17.30 -7.26
N MET A 196 28.21 -16.29 -6.73
CA MET A 196 27.15 -16.53 -5.75
C MET A 196 26.02 -17.39 -6.33
N GLY A 197 25.63 -17.15 -7.58
CA GLY A 197 24.68 -17.98 -8.32
C GLY A 197 25.12 -19.45 -8.38
N LEU A 198 26.39 -19.70 -8.72
CA LEU A 198 26.95 -21.06 -8.72
C LEU A 198 26.97 -21.69 -7.33
N LEU A 199 27.32 -20.93 -6.29
CA LEU A 199 27.40 -21.43 -4.91
C LEU A 199 26.02 -21.74 -4.30
N THR A 200 24.97 -21.03 -4.72
CA THR A 200 23.60 -21.22 -4.22
C THR A 200 22.72 -22.09 -5.12
N SER A 201 23.22 -22.57 -6.26
CA SER A 201 22.46 -23.33 -7.28
C SER A 201 22.13 -24.78 -6.88
N THR A 202 22.12 -25.10 -5.59
CA THR A 202 21.73 -26.42 -5.05
C THR A 202 20.25 -26.46 -4.74
#